data_AF-A0A955QGC3-F1
#
_entry.id   AF-A0A955QGC3-F1
#
_cell.length_a   1.000
_cell.length_b   1.000
_cell.length_c   1.000
_cell.angle_alpha   90.00
_cell.angle_beta   90.00
_cell.angle_gamma   90.00
#
_symmetry.space_group_name_H-M   'P 1'
#
loop_
_entity.id
_entity.type
_entity.pdbx_description
1 polymer ?
#
loop_
_entity_poly.entity_id
_entity_poly.type
_entity_poly.pdbx_seq_one_letter_code
_entity_poly.pdbx_strand_id
1 'polypeptide(L)'
;MSNSCPNLRFMGHAAGFREPLPSLTLNEVWAISSQELSPIAIEQNSLLMIPSDTDLPERRHAIWLSQALLEFQDLQPIILTENQPFLKVHYAFLESLSAIRSSVLISLGGHAHAGLAILRSALELFVLHYWWQNRANHNTNYRDIYAWLYTEKGTPPFKNIADDVYKDLRLPPSGSGRTELNEVYRKLCSYTHKPTMDECLVRIRGNNIPQPSLNELIYWLQVFVPTLNLMLDLAIAYTPQALFPVDICRKFGFNQPIGRLFDESNHIPIREALGIERRDTYRTHYADSESLRKLLDWSNSHPNLTDDQIMESWFLEPIDDAHLDFEQRTFHRTTKLKAWLRALMVGFTYSNTDLKLFWNEDQ
;
A
#
# COMPACT_ATOMS: atom_id res chain seq x y z
N MET A 1 -25.48 -18.23 3.85
CA MET A 1 -24.16 -18.39 4.49
C MET A 1 -23.10 -17.83 3.55
N SER A 2 -22.77 -16.53 3.66
CA SER A 2 -21.61 -15.96 2.95
C SER A 2 -20.58 -15.59 4.00
N ASN A 3 -19.64 -16.51 4.24
CA ASN A 3 -18.39 -16.18 4.91
C ASN A 3 -17.60 -15.26 3.97
N SER A 4 -17.92 -13.97 3.97
CA SER A 4 -17.09 -12.98 3.30
C SER A 4 -15.73 -12.98 3.99
N CYS A 5 -14.69 -13.42 3.28
CA CYS A 5 -13.32 -13.45 3.79
C CYS A 5 -12.93 -12.04 4.29
N PRO A 6 -12.58 -11.87 5.57
CA PRO A 6 -12.21 -10.56 6.14
C PRO A 6 -11.09 -9.87 5.34
N ASN A 7 -10.16 -10.65 4.79
CA ASN A 7 -9.06 -10.13 3.96
C ASN A 7 -9.54 -9.48 2.66
N LEU A 8 -10.59 -10.00 2.02
CA LEU A 8 -11.17 -9.38 0.81
C LEU A 8 -11.84 -8.03 1.13
N ARG A 9 -12.42 -7.88 2.33
CA ARG A 9 -13.00 -6.60 2.76
C ARG A 9 -11.93 -5.54 3.03
N PHE A 10 -10.81 -5.95 3.63
CA PHE A 10 -9.67 -5.06 3.84
C PHE A 10 -9.02 -4.63 2.51
N MET A 11 -8.68 -5.58 1.63
CA MET A 11 -7.98 -5.25 0.37
C MET A 11 -8.85 -4.46 -0.61
N GLY A 12 -10.18 -4.49 -0.47
CA GLY A 12 -11.11 -3.64 -1.22
C GLY A 12 -11.39 -2.29 -0.58
N HIS A 13 -10.84 -1.99 0.61
CA HIS A 13 -11.11 -0.76 1.33
C HIS A 13 -10.46 0.45 0.63
N ALA A 14 -11.22 1.52 0.47
CA ALA A 14 -10.72 2.82 0.03
C ALA A 14 -11.22 3.90 1.00
N ALA A 15 -10.28 4.62 1.60
CA ALA A 15 -10.58 5.82 2.36
C ALA A 15 -10.50 7.02 1.42
N GLY A 16 -11.50 7.89 1.46
CA GLY A 16 -11.46 9.18 0.77
C GLY A 16 -10.98 10.25 1.73
N PHE A 17 -10.06 11.11 1.29
CA PHE A 17 -9.60 12.26 2.06
C PHE A 17 -9.88 13.55 1.29
N ARG A 18 -10.47 14.53 1.98
CA ARG A 18 -10.49 15.93 1.55
C ARG A 18 -9.46 16.75 2.31
N GLU A 19 -9.23 16.36 3.55
CA GLU A 19 -8.25 16.92 4.48
C GLU A 19 -7.69 15.80 5.38
N PRO A 20 -6.51 16.01 6.00
CA PRO A 20 -5.97 15.07 6.97
C PRO A 20 -6.90 14.91 8.17
N LEU A 21 -7.29 13.67 8.49
CA LEU A 21 -8.12 13.38 9.65
C LEU A 21 -7.26 13.41 10.93
N PRO A 22 -7.61 14.22 11.95
CA PRO A 22 -6.79 14.35 13.16
C PRO A 22 -6.86 13.13 14.08
N SER A 23 -7.88 12.27 13.94
CA SER A 23 -8.17 11.16 14.84
C SER A 23 -8.02 9.78 14.22
N LEU A 24 -7.46 9.68 13.01
CA LEU A 24 -7.31 8.39 12.32
C LEU A 24 -6.42 7.45 13.15
N THR A 25 -6.81 6.18 13.24
CA THR A 25 -6.12 5.14 14.00
C THR A 25 -5.55 4.05 13.09
N LEU A 26 -4.58 3.26 13.60
CA LEU A 26 -4.09 2.08 12.86
C LEU A 26 -5.20 1.06 12.59
N ASN A 27 -6.17 0.92 13.50
CA ASN A 27 -7.29 0.01 13.30
C ASN A 27 -8.17 0.46 12.13
N GLU A 28 -8.44 1.76 12.00
CA GLU A 28 -9.22 2.30 10.89
C GLU A 28 -8.47 2.15 9.56
N VAL A 29 -7.18 2.52 9.51
CA VAL A 29 -6.35 2.40 8.29
C VAL A 29 -6.32 0.96 7.79
N TRP A 30 -6.11 0.00 8.69
CA TRP A 30 -5.98 -1.41 8.34
C TRP A 30 -7.31 -2.18 8.37
N ALA A 31 -8.45 -1.47 8.51
CA ALA A 31 -9.79 -2.04 8.65
C ALA A 31 -9.83 -3.25 9.62
N ILE A 32 -9.23 -3.09 10.81
CA ILE A 32 -9.23 -4.08 11.89
C ILE A 32 -10.50 -3.90 12.68
N SER A 33 -11.38 -4.91 12.67
CA SER A 33 -12.63 -4.85 13.39
C SER A 33 -12.44 -5.11 14.89
N SER A 34 -13.35 -4.60 15.72
CA SER A 34 -13.33 -4.86 17.16
C SER A 34 -13.46 -6.34 17.51
N GLN A 35 -14.02 -7.17 16.62
CA GLN A 35 -14.10 -8.62 16.81
C GLN A 35 -12.78 -9.34 16.54
N GLU A 36 -11.85 -8.72 15.82
CA GLU A 36 -10.49 -9.26 15.59
C GLU A 36 -9.54 -8.92 16.75
N LEU A 37 -9.87 -7.90 17.55
CA LEU A 37 -9.04 -7.45 18.65
C LEU A 37 -9.25 -8.34 19.89
N SER A 38 -8.14 -8.79 20.47
CA SER A 38 -8.17 -9.36 21.82
C SER A 38 -8.45 -8.26 22.87
N PRO A 39 -8.90 -8.60 24.08
CA PRO A 39 -9.05 -7.60 25.17
C PRO A 39 -7.77 -6.80 25.41
N ILE A 40 -6.64 -7.47 25.29
CA ILE A 40 -5.30 -6.89 25.35
C ILE A 40 -5.09 -5.85 24.24
N ALA A 41 -5.47 -6.17 23.01
CA ALA A 41 -5.34 -5.26 21.89
C ALA A 41 -6.23 -4.03 22.03
N ILE A 42 -7.41 -4.18 22.62
CA ILE A 42 -8.29 -3.04 22.94
C ILE A 42 -7.61 -2.12 23.96
N GLU A 43 -6.98 -2.68 25.00
CA GLU A 43 -6.26 -1.92 26.02
C GLU A 43 -5.02 -1.22 25.42
N GLN A 44 -4.17 -1.95 24.68
CA GLN A 44 -3.00 -1.36 24.01
C GLN A 44 -3.38 -0.28 23.01
N ASN A 45 -4.44 -0.49 22.24
CA ASN A 45 -4.93 0.54 21.32
C ASN A 45 -5.43 1.76 22.10
N SER A 46 -6.11 1.57 23.23
CA SER A 46 -6.51 2.67 24.11
C SER A 46 -5.30 3.45 24.62
N LEU A 47 -4.21 2.76 25.00
CA LEU A 47 -2.94 3.40 25.41
C LEU A 47 -2.32 4.22 24.28
N LEU A 48 -2.40 3.73 23.04
CA LEU A 48 -1.98 4.49 21.86
C LEU A 48 -2.90 5.67 21.58
N MET A 49 -4.12 5.72 22.10
CA MET A 49 -5.12 6.76 21.82
C MET A 49 -5.18 7.86 22.89
N ILE A 50 -4.53 7.69 24.04
CA ILE A 50 -4.48 8.72 25.07
C ILE A 50 -3.74 9.94 24.48
N PRO A 51 -4.36 11.12 24.39
CA PRO A 51 -3.67 12.36 24.12
C PRO A 51 -2.86 12.69 25.38
N SER A 52 -1.69 12.06 25.53
CA SER A 52 -0.74 12.48 26.55
C SER A 52 0.02 13.69 26.04
N ASP A 53 0.53 14.52 26.96
CA ASP A 53 1.44 15.65 26.65
C ASP A 53 2.72 15.22 25.89
N THR A 54 2.92 13.92 25.68
CA THR A 54 3.82 13.30 24.72
C THR A 54 3.01 12.68 23.57
N ASP A 55 2.69 13.46 22.53
CA ASP A 55 2.31 12.88 21.25
C ASP A 55 3.46 11.97 20.81
N LEU A 56 3.22 10.67 20.62
CA LEU A 56 4.21 9.73 20.08
C LEU A 56 4.31 10.01 18.58
N PRO A 57 5.31 10.76 18.08
CA PRO A 57 5.33 11.20 16.70
C PRO A 57 5.40 10.01 15.73
N GLU A 58 6.03 8.91 16.17
CA GLU A 58 6.10 7.65 15.43
C GLU A 58 4.73 7.03 15.17
N ARG A 59 3.77 7.17 16.09
CA ARG A 59 2.40 6.65 15.90
C ARG A 59 1.71 7.37 14.75
N ARG A 60 1.69 8.70 14.79
CA ARG A 60 1.07 9.52 13.73
C ARG A 60 1.74 9.25 12.38
N HIS A 61 3.07 9.16 12.38
CA HIS A 61 3.84 8.86 11.18
C HIS A 61 3.53 7.44 10.65
N ALA A 62 3.43 6.43 11.51
CA ALA A 62 3.05 5.07 11.14
C ALA A 62 1.67 5.00 10.48
N ILE A 63 0.70 5.77 10.98
CA ILE A 63 -0.67 5.83 10.44
C ILE A 63 -0.66 6.40 9.03
N TRP A 64 0.00 7.54 8.82
CA TRP A 64 0.07 8.15 7.49
C TRP A 64 0.91 7.35 6.51
N LEU A 65 2.02 6.73 6.94
CA LEU A 65 2.78 5.80 6.10
C LEU A 65 1.94 4.59 5.67
N SER A 66 1.19 4.01 6.61
CA SER A 66 0.28 2.90 6.35
C SER A 66 -0.77 3.30 5.32
N GLN A 67 -1.42 4.44 5.52
CA GLN A 67 -2.42 4.94 4.58
C GLN A 67 -1.82 5.24 3.21
N ALA A 68 -0.66 5.91 3.16
CA ALA A 68 0.03 6.23 1.92
C ALA A 68 0.34 4.96 1.10
N LEU A 69 0.82 3.89 1.75
CA LEU A 69 1.07 2.61 1.07
C LEU A 69 -0.22 1.97 0.53
N LEU A 70 -1.34 2.08 1.24
CA LEU A 70 -2.63 1.57 0.76
C LEU A 70 -3.12 2.31 -0.49
N GLU A 71 -2.78 3.58 -0.67
CA GLU A 71 -3.13 4.33 -1.88
C GLU A 71 -2.46 3.76 -3.14
N PHE A 72 -1.26 3.16 -3.03
CA PHE A 72 -0.57 2.56 -4.17
C PHE A 72 -1.31 1.36 -4.79
N GLN A 73 -2.36 0.85 -4.15
CA GLN A 73 -3.31 -0.07 -4.80
C GLN A 73 -3.93 0.55 -6.07
N ASP A 74 -4.18 1.87 -6.09
CA ASP A 74 -4.81 2.53 -7.25
C ASP A 74 -3.83 2.77 -8.41
N LEU A 75 -2.52 2.58 -8.18
CA LEU A 75 -1.46 2.63 -9.22
C LEU A 75 -1.03 1.25 -9.70
N GLN A 76 -1.71 0.18 -9.28
CA GLN A 76 -1.44 -1.16 -9.81
C GLN A 76 -2.26 -1.40 -11.09
N PRO A 77 -1.63 -1.47 -12.28
CA PRO A 77 -2.36 -1.65 -13.54
C PRO A 77 -2.84 -3.09 -13.69
N ILE A 78 -4.03 -3.30 -14.24
CA ILE A 78 -4.43 -4.65 -14.68
C ILE A 78 -3.69 -4.95 -15.99
N ILE A 79 -2.81 -5.94 -15.98
CA ILE A 79 -2.02 -6.33 -17.15
C ILE A 79 -2.73 -7.47 -17.86
N LEU A 80 -3.27 -7.15 -19.04
CA LEU A 80 -3.83 -8.10 -19.98
C LEU A 80 -2.70 -8.63 -20.87
N THR A 81 -2.70 -9.94 -21.11
CA THR A 81 -1.76 -10.58 -22.02
C THR A 81 -2.55 -11.23 -23.14
N GLU A 82 -2.09 -11.13 -24.39
CA GLU A 82 -2.87 -11.57 -25.56
C GLU A 82 -3.12 -13.08 -25.58
N ASN A 83 -2.20 -13.88 -25.02
CA ASN A 83 -2.22 -15.35 -25.12
C ASN A 83 -1.93 -16.06 -23.79
N GLN A 84 -1.94 -15.35 -22.66
CA GLN A 84 -1.65 -15.91 -21.34
C GLN A 84 -2.75 -15.52 -20.34
N PRO A 85 -2.81 -16.14 -19.13
CA PRO A 85 -3.73 -15.69 -18.08
C PRO A 85 -3.53 -14.22 -17.71
N PHE A 86 -4.39 -13.67 -16.84
CA PHE A 86 -4.07 -12.40 -16.21
C PHE A 86 -2.70 -12.47 -15.53
N LEU A 87 -1.89 -11.42 -15.67
CA LEU A 87 -0.61 -11.40 -14.98
C LEU A 87 -0.85 -11.11 -13.50
N LYS A 88 -0.68 -12.12 -12.64
CA LYS A 88 -0.82 -12.01 -11.18
C LYS A 88 0.40 -11.33 -10.52
N VAL A 89 1.00 -10.34 -11.17
CA VAL A 89 2.22 -9.65 -10.69
C VAL A 89 1.98 -8.89 -9.38
N HIS A 90 0.73 -8.52 -9.11
CA HIS A 90 0.32 -7.82 -7.90
C HIS A 90 0.14 -8.74 -6.68
N TYR A 91 0.29 -10.06 -6.85
CA TYR A 91 0.18 -11.03 -5.76
C TYR A 91 1.10 -10.66 -4.58
N ALA A 92 2.39 -10.44 -4.85
CA ALA A 92 3.35 -10.10 -3.81
C ALA A 92 3.04 -8.74 -3.14
N PHE A 93 2.48 -7.78 -3.88
CA PHE A 93 2.04 -6.50 -3.31
C PHE A 93 0.86 -6.71 -2.35
N LEU A 94 -0.18 -7.42 -2.77
CA LEU A 94 -1.35 -7.67 -1.91
C LEU A 94 -1.00 -8.51 -0.68
N GLU A 95 -0.19 -9.55 -0.84
CA GLU A 95 0.30 -10.35 0.28
C GLU A 95 1.16 -9.53 1.25
N SER A 96 1.97 -8.59 0.74
CA SER A 96 2.73 -7.69 1.59
C SER A 96 1.83 -6.77 2.43
N LEU A 97 0.76 -6.20 1.85
CA LEU A 97 -0.22 -5.40 2.59
C LEU A 97 -0.96 -6.23 3.63
N SER A 98 -1.33 -7.47 3.30
CA SER A 98 -1.92 -8.40 4.25
C SER A 98 -0.98 -8.71 5.41
N ALA A 99 0.30 -8.93 5.11
CA ALA A 99 1.32 -9.18 6.13
C ALA A 99 1.53 -7.94 7.03
N ILE A 100 1.53 -6.72 6.48
CA ILE A 100 1.59 -5.50 7.30
C ILE A 100 0.39 -5.43 8.25
N ARG A 101 -0.84 -5.64 7.74
CA ARG A 101 -2.05 -5.70 8.56
C ARG A 101 -1.94 -6.73 9.69
N SER A 102 -1.49 -7.95 9.38
CA SER A 102 -1.30 -9.00 10.37
C SER A 102 -0.23 -8.63 11.40
N SER A 103 0.87 -7.99 10.99
CA SER A 103 1.88 -7.45 11.90
C SER A 103 1.29 -6.43 12.86
N VAL A 104 0.46 -5.50 12.38
CA VAL A 104 -0.23 -4.51 13.23
C VAL A 104 -1.14 -5.21 14.23
N LEU A 105 -2.04 -6.08 13.77
CA LEU A 105 -2.98 -6.80 14.62
C LEU A 105 -2.28 -7.59 15.73
N ILE A 106 -1.24 -8.35 15.38
CA ILE A 106 -0.49 -9.20 16.30
C ILE A 106 0.35 -8.36 17.28
N SER A 107 0.92 -7.25 16.82
CA SER A 107 1.70 -6.35 17.68
C SER A 107 0.82 -5.63 18.70
N LEU A 108 -0.37 -5.17 18.28
CA LEU A 108 -1.39 -4.65 19.19
C LEU A 108 -1.89 -5.71 20.18
N GLY A 109 -1.84 -6.99 19.82
CA GLY A 109 -2.11 -8.11 20.74
C GLY A 109 -1.01 -8.36 21.77
N GLY A 110 0.06 -7.56 21.81
CA GLY A 110 1.22 -7.76 22.67
C GLY A 110 2.22 -8.82 22.17
N HIS A 111 2.07 -9.27 20.93
CA HIS A 111 2.95 -10.27 20.34
C HIS A 111 3.96 -9.62 19.37
N ALA A 112 4.66 -8.59 19.84
CA ALA A 112 5.63 -7.83 19.03
C ALA A 112 6.65 -8.73 18.32
N HIS A 113 7.03 -9.87 18.91
CA HIS A 113 7.93 -10.83 18.25
C HIS A 113 7.37 -11.39 16.95
N ALA A 114 6.14 -11.91 17.00
CA ALA A 114 5.47 -12.43 15.82
C ALA A 114 5.18 -11.29 14.82
N GLY A 115 4.83 -10.09 15.32
CA GLY A 115 4.68 -8.89 14.51
C GLY A 115 5.91 -8.57 13.66
N LEU A 116 7.09 -8.52 14.28
CA LEU A 116 8.36 -8.24 13.58
C LEU A 116 8.72 -9.32 12.55
N ALA A 117 8.49 -10.59 12.85
CA ALA A 117 8.73 -11.68 11.90
C ALA A 117 7.81 -11.58 10.66
N ILE A 118 6.55 -11.20 10.86
CA ILE A 118 5.61 -10.98 9.75
C ILE A 118 5.98 -9.72 8.97
N LEU A 119 6.39 -8.65 9.65
CA LEU A 119 6.85 -7.42 9.01
C LEU A 119 8.07 -7.64 8.10
N ARG A 120 8.97 -8.55 8.47
CA ARG A 120 10.05 -9.00 7.57
C ARG A 120 9.49 -9.59 6.27
N SER A 121 8.53 -10.50 6.39
CA SER A 121 7.91 -11.15 5.23
C SER A 121 7.20 -10.12 4.35
N ALA A 122 6.54 -9.13 4.95
CA ALA A 122 5.95 -8.01 4.22
C ALA A 122 6.99 -7.23 3.40
N LEU A 123 8.12 -6.85 4.01
CA LEU A 123 9.19 -6.14 3.31
C LEU A 123 9.77 -6.97 2.15
N GLU A 124 10.03 -8.25 2.38
CA GLU A 124 10.57 -9.16 1.34
C GLU A 124 9.61 -9.27 0.15
N LEU A 125 8.32 -9.47 0.40
CA LEU A 125 7.28 -9.54 -0.63
C LEU A 125 7.11 -8.22 -1.38
N PHE A 126 7.20 -7.09 -0.69
CA PHE A 126 7.03 -5.78 -1.30
C PHE A 126 8.19 -5.42 -2.24
N VAL A 127 9.44 -5.71 -1.85
CA VAL A 127 10.60 -5.55 -2.75
C VAL A 127 10.52 -6.53 -3.92
N LEU A 128 10.09 -7.78 -3.66
CA LEU A 128 9.89 -8.79 -4.70
C LEU A 128 8.82 -8.38 -5.73
N HIS A 129 7.75 -7.70 -5.30
CA HIS A 129 6.74 -7.15 -6.20
C HIS A 129 7.37 -6.19 -7.23
N TYR A 130 8.12 -5.18 -6.78
CA TYR A 130 8.76 -4.23 -7.69
C TYR A 130 9.86 -4.87 -8.55
N TRP A 131 10.56 -5.88 -8.02
CA TRP A 131 11.50 -6.68 -8.81
C TRP A 131 10.84 -7.42 -9.97
N TRP A 132 9.63 -7.96 -9.76
CA TRP A 132 8.85 -8.59 -10.80
C TRP A 132 8.20 -7.58 -11.75
N GLN A 133 7.67 -6.47 -11.23
CA GLN A 133 7.09 -5.40 -12.03
C GLN A 133 8.13 -4.83 -13.00
N ASN A 134 9.37 -4.60 -12.53
CA ASN A 134 10.45 -4.15 -13.38
C ASN A 134 10.71 -5.13 -14.54
N ARG A 135 10.76 -6.43 -14.24
CA ARG A 135 10.95 -7.48 -15.26
C ARG A 135 9.78 -7.57 -16.23
N ALA A 136 8.56 -7.46 -15.75
CA ALA A 136 7.35 -7.45 -16.56
C ALA A 136 7.37 -6.29 -17.57
N ASN A 137 7.85 -5.11 -17.17
CA ASN A 137 7.95 -3.95 -18.06
C ASN A 137 9.03 -4.09 -19.15
N HIS A 138 10.06 -4.90 -18.93
CA HIS A 138 11.17 -5.08 -19.87
C HIS A 138 11.06 -6.37 -20.73
N ASN A 139 10.27 -7.34 -20.29
CA ASN A 139 10.08 -8.61 -20.98
C ASN A 139 8.68 -8.72 -21.55
N THR A 140 8.57 -9.00 -22.85
CA THR A 140 7.27 -9.30 -23.49
C THR A 140 6.73 -10.69 -23.14
N ASN A 141 7.57 -11.55 -22.54
CA ASN A 141 7.20 -12.91 -22.12
C ASN A 141 7.21 -13.03 -20.60
N TYR A 142 6.05 -13.34 -20.03
CA TYR A 142 5.86 -13.47 -18.58
C TYR A 142 6.07 -14.90 -18.05
N ARG A 143 6.63 -15.81 -18.87
CA ARG A 143 6.89 -17.22 -18.50
C ARG A 143 7.63 -17.37 -17.18
N ASP A 144 8.64 -16.54 -16.93
CA ASP A 144 9.41 -16.60 -15.69
C ASP A 144 8.58 -16.25 -14.44
N ILE A 145 7.65 -15.30 -14.57
CA ILE A 145 6.72 -14.93 -13.49
C ILE A 145 5.75 -16.08 -13.23
N TYR A 146 5.19 -16.68 -14.28
CA TYR A 146 4.29 -17.83 -14.14
C TYR A 146 5.00 -19.06 -13.56
N ALA A 147 6.20 -19.38 -14.05
CA ALA A 147 7.00 -20.48 -13.51
C ALA A 147 7.28 -20.29 -12.02
N TRP A 148 7.52 -19.05 -11.58
CA TRP A 148 7.65 -18.73 -10.16
C TRP A 148 6.32 -18.87 -9.39
N LEU A 149 5.24 -18.27 -9.89
CA LEU A 149 3.90 -18.32 -9.27
C LEU A 149 3.40 -19.77 -9.09
N TYR A 150 3.65 -20.63 -10.07
CA TYR A 150 3.26 -22.04 -10.05
C TYR A 150 4.34 -22.97 -9.49
N THR A 151 5.33 -22.41 -8.79
CA THR A 151 6.38 -23.14 -8.04
C THR A 151 7.31 -24.02 -8.89
N GLU A 152 7.31 -23.86 -10.21
CA GLU A 152 8.27 -24.49 -11.13
C GLU A 152 9.67 -23.90 -10.99
N LYS A 153 9.77 -22.65 -10.52
CA LYS A 153 11.02 -21.91 -10.29
C LYS A 153 11.05 -21.34 -8.88
N GLY A 154 12.14 -21.58 -8.14
CA GLY A 154 12.32 -21.02 -6.80
C GLY A 154 12.55 -19.50 -6.80
N THR A 155 12.20 -18.84 -5.70
CA THR A 155 12.50 -17.43 -5.48
C THR A 155 14.01 -17.22 -5.33
N PRO A 156 14.64 -16.27 -6.04
CA PRO A 156 16.04 -15.93 -5.81
C PRO A 156 16.29 -15.45 -4.37
N PRO A 157 17.53 -15.52 -3.86
CA PRO A 157 17.86 -14.96 -2.56
C PRO A 157 17.49 -13.48 -2.46
N PHE A 158 16.94 -13.04 -1.32
CA PHE A 158 16.49 -11.66 -1.11
C PHE A 158 17.58 -10.62 -1.41
N LYS A 159 18.84 -10.93 -1.08
CA LYS A 159 19.98 -10.07 -1.41
C LYS A 159 20.07 -9.77 -2.91
N ASN A 160 19.93 -10.79 -3.76
CA ASN A 160 20.01 -10.63 -5.21
C ASN A 160 18.83 -9.81 -5.74
N ILE A 161 17.64 -10.04 -5.17
CA ILE A 161 16.43 -9.26 -5.48
C ILE A 161 16.65 -7.78 -5.13
N ALA A 162 17.13 -7.50 -3.93
CA ALA A 162 17.41 -6.14 -3.46
C ALA A 162 18.51 -5.45 -4.28
N ASP A 163 19.60 -6.17 -4.59
CA ASP A 163 20.71 -5.63 -5.39
C ASP A 163 20.23 -5.28 -6.81
N ASP A 164 19.39 -6.10 -7.42
CA ASP A 164 18.77 -5.82 -8.72
C ASP A 164 17.82 -4.62 -8.67
N VAL A 165 16.92 -4.56 -7.67
CA VAL A 165 15.92 -3.47 -7.54
C VAL A 165 16.61 -2.12 -7.39
N TYR A 166 17.66 -2.04 -6.58
CA TYR A 166 18.34 -0.78 -6.26
C TYR A 166 19.44 -0.40 -7.25
N LYS A 167 19.75 -1.27 -8.23
CA LYS A 167 20.79 -1.01 -9.23
C LYS A 167 20.49 0.24 -10.06
N ASP A 168 19.25 0.36 -10.53
CA ASP A 168 18.82 1.44 -11.43
C ASP A 168 17.83 2.40 -10.75
N LEU A 169 17.55 2.18 -9.47
CA LEU A 169 16.63 3.01 -8.69
C LEU A 169 17.23 4.39 -8.46
N ARG A 170 16.55 5.42 -8.98
CA ARG A 170 16.92 6.82 -8.74
C ARG A 170 16.07 7.34 -7.60
N LEU A 171 16.70 7.63 -6.47
CA LEU A 171 16.05 8.22 -5.30
C LEU A 171 16.63 9.62 -5.03
N PRO A 172 15.84 10.55 -4.47
CA PRO A 172 16.38 11.78 -3.93
C PRO A 172 17.29 11.51 -2.71
N PRO A 173 18.12 12.47 -2.29
CA PRO A 173 18.99 12.32 -1.12
C PRO A 173 18.29 11.97 0.19
N SER A 174 17.00 12.33 0.31
CA SER A 174 16.16 12.03 1.48
C SER A 174 15.42 10.69 1.39
N GLY A 175 15.64 9.91 0.31
CA GLY A 175 15.06 8.59 0.13
C GLY A 175 15.89 7.47 0.73
N SER A 176 15.23 6.37 1.12
CA SER A 176 15.86 5.19 1.71
C SER A 176 16.53 4.34 0.64
N GLY A 177 17.85 4.44 0.54
CA GLY A 177 18.66 3.68 -0.39
C GLY A 177 18.92 2.23 0.03
N ARG A 178 19.89 1.61 -0.65
CA ARG A 178 20.26 0.20 -0.45
C ARG A 178 20.84 -0.06 0.95
N THR A 179 21.53 0.93 1.51
CA THR A 179 22.14 0.85 2.85
C THR A 179 21.06 0.81 3.92
N GLU A 180 20.08 1.71 3.83
CA GLU A 180 18.93 1.81 4.71
C GLU A 180 18.10 0.51 4.66
N LEU A 181 17.92 -0.07 3.47
CA LEU A 181 17.32 -1.40 3.31
C LEU A 181 18.05 -2.47 4.10
N ASN A 182 19.38 -2.53 3.98
CA ASN A 182 20.17 -3.51 4.73
C ASN A 182 20.05 -3.33 6.24
N GLU A 183 20.01 -2.08 6.70
CA GLU A 183 19.88 -1.79 8.13
C GLU A 183 18.53 -2.22 8.68
N VAL A 184 17.43 -1.83 8.02
CA VAL A 184 16.07 -2.23 8.39
C VAL A 184 15.91 -3.74 8.32
N TYR A 185 16.33 -4.36 7.21
CA TYR A 185 16.24 -5.80 7.02
C TYR A 185 17.04 -6.57 8.07
N ARG A 186 18.25 -6.10 8.41
CA ARG A 186 19.07 -6.69 9.48
C ARG A 186 18.38 -6.60 10.84
N LYS A 187 17.75 -5.48 11.19
CA LYS A 187 16.98 -5.35 12.44
C LYS A 187 15.83 -6.36 12.50
N LEU A 188 15.06 -6.48 11.41
CA LEU A 188 13.98 -7.47 11.29
C LEU A 188 14.49 -8.93 11.40
N CYS A 189 15.64 -9.22 10.77
CA CYS A 189 16.30 -10.53 10.85
C CYS A 189 16.89 -10.83 12.23
N SER A 190 17.52 -9.84 12.87
CA SER A 190 18.11 -9.96 14.21
C SER A 190 17.08 -10.52 15.16
N TYR A 191 15.90 -9.92 15.13
CA TYR A 191 14.81 -10.30 16.02
C TYR A 191 14.27 -11.72 15.74
N THR A 192 14.32 -12.19 14.50
CA THR A 192 13.87 -13.56 14.11
C THR A 192 14.91 -14.64 14.43
N HIS A 193 16.21 -14.31 14.39
CA HIS A 193 17.28 -15.31 14.43
C HIS A 193 18.18 -15.23 15.67
N LYS A 194 18.55 -14.02 16.09
CA LYS A 194 19.52 -13.79 17.16
C LYS A 194 19.34 -12.38 17.76
N PRO A 195 18.25 -12.14 18.52
CA PRO A 195 18.06 -10.84 19.15
C PRO A 195 19.23 -10.56 20.10
N THR A 196 19.78 -9.36 20.02
CA THR A 196 20.78 -8.88 20.98
C THR A 196 20.12 -8.67 22.35
N MET A 197 20.94 -8.51 23.39
CA MET A 197 20.43 -8.22 24.74
C MET A 197 19.63 -6.92 24.80
N ASP A 198 19.93 -5.93 23.95
CA ASP A 198 19.19 -4.65 23.88
C ASP A 198 17.89 -4.79 23.08
N GLU A 199 17.77 -5.81 22.22
CA GLU A 199 16.57 -6.13 21.47
C GLU A 199 15.66 -7.11 22.22
N CYS A 200 16.12 -7.73 23.31
CA CYS A 200 15.34 -8.72 24.05
C CYS A 200 14.04 -8.10 24.64
N LEU A 201 12.87 -8.58 24.20
CA LEU A 201 11.58 -8.04 24.65
C LEU A 201 11.38 -8.15 26.16
N VAL A 202 11.90 -9.19 26.81
CA VAL A 202 11.84 -9.32 28.28
C VAL A 202 12.58 -8.16 28.96
N ARG A 203 13.72 -7.74 28.40
CA ARG A 203 14.48 -6.59 28.92
C ARG A 203 13.79 -5.27 28.60
N ILE A 204 13.28 -5.11 27.38
CA ILE A 204 12.53 -3.90 26.95
C ILE A 204 11.28 -3.71 27.82
N ARG A 205 10.56 -4.80 28.10
CA ARG A 205 9.42 -4.84 29.02
C ARG A 205 9.81 -4.49 30.46
N GLY A 206 11.04 -4.79 30.86
CA GLY A 206 11.55 -4.54 32.20
C GLY A 206 11.00 -5.48 33.27
N ASN A 207 10.28 -6.53 32.88
CA ASN A 207 9.76 -7.56 33.78
C ASN A 207 9.53 -8.88 33.04
N ASN A 208 9.36 -9.97 33.78
CA ASN A 208 9.13 -11.31 33.24
C ASN A 208 7.64 -11.66 33.10
N ILE A 209 6.73 -10.72 33.35
CA ILE A 209 5.30 -10.96 33.25
C ILE A 209 4.96 -10.97 31.76
N PRO A 210 4.25 -11.99 31.24
CA PRO A 210 3.82 -12.06 29.85
C PRO A 210 2.64 -11.11 29.58
N GLN A 211 2.75 -9.88 30.07
CA GLN A 211 1.83 -8.79 29.81
C GLN A 211 2.48 -7.88 28.77
N PRO A 212 1.75 -7.45 27.74
CA PRO A 212 2.23 -6.42 26.84
C PRO A 212 2.60 -5.16 27.59
N SER A 213 3.67 -4.52 27.15
CA SER A 213 4.09 -3.22 27.66
C SER A 213 4.07 -2.14 26.57
N LEU A 214 3.87 -0.90 27.00
CA LEU A 214 4.01 0.28 26.13
C LEU A 214 5.43 0.33 25.51
N ASN A 215 6.47 -0.07 26.25
CA ASN A 215 7.84 -0.11 25.75
C ASN A 215 8.02 -1.08 24.57
N GLU A 216 7.39 -2.26 24.61
CA GLU A 216 7.44 -3.21 23.49
C GLU A 216 6.71 -2.66 22.26
N LEU A 217 5.60 -1.95 22.47
CA LEU A 217 4.85 -1.30 21.41
C LEU A 217 5.63 -0.14 20.77
N ILE A 218 6.30 0.68 21.59
CA ILE A 218 7.21 1.73 21.11
C ILE A 218 8.37 1.12 20.33
N TYR A 219 8.98 0.04 20.84
CA TYR A 219 10.04 -0.66 20.12
C TYR A 219 9.57 -1.19 18.77
N TRP A 220 8.38 -1.79 18.72
CA TRP A 220 7.78 -2.21 17.45
C TRP A 220 7.58 -1.02 16.50
N LEU A 221 7.02 0.11 16.96
CA LEU A 221 6.86 1.33 16.15
C LEU A 221 8.21 1.84 15.59
N GLN A 222 9.28 1.78 16.38
CA GLN A 222 10.62 2.18 15.97
C GLN A 222 11.22 1.29 14.86
N VAL A 223 10.71 0.08 14.65
CA VAL A 223 11.08 -0.79 13.52
C VAL A 223 10.05 -0.69 12.40
N PHE A 224 8.78 -0.55 12.73
CA PHE A 224 7.66 -0.43 11.81
C PHE A 224 7.78 0.82 10.93
N VAL A 225 8.00 1.99 11.53
CA VAL A 225 8.08 3.28 10.80
C VAL A 225 9.21 3.31 9.76
N PRO A 226 10.46 2.92 10.07
CA PRO A 226 11.51 2.85 9.06
C PRO A 226 11.21 1.83 7.95
N THR A 227 10.55 0.71 8.30
CA THR A 227 10.17 -0.30 7.30
C THR A 227 9.15 0.25 6.31
N LEU A 228 8.09 0.88 6.79
CA LEU A 228 7.09 1.48 5.92
C LEU A 228 7.63 2.68 5.13
N ASN A 229 8.51 3.49 5.72
CA ASN A 229 9.18 4.58 5.01
C ASN A 229 9.95 4.08 3.80
N LEU A 230 10.73 3.02 3.97
CA LEU A 230 11.45 2.41 2.88
C LEU A 230 10.52 1.89 1.79
N MET A 231 9.45 1.20 2.19
CA MET A 231 8.44 0.70 1.26
C MET A 231 7.79 1.87 0.48
N LEU A 232 7.50 2.99 1.15
CA LEU A 232 6.93 4.16 0.51
C LEU A 232 7.92 4.80 -0.49
N ASP A 233 9.18 4.94 -0.11
CA ASP A 233 10.24 5.47 -0.99
C ASP A 233 10.39 4.62 -2.25
N LEU A 234 10.38 3.28 -2.08
CA LEU A 234 10.44 2.34 -3.20
C LEU A 234 9.21 2.47 -4.10
N ALA A 235 8.01 2.56 -3.51
CA ALA A 235 6.77 2.71 -4.26
C ALA A 235 6.77 3.99 -5.10
N ILE A 236 7.14 5.12 -4.51
CA ILE A 236 7.23 6.41 -5.21
C ILE A 236 8.26 6.36 -6.33
N ALA A 237 9.40 5.69 -6.13
CA ALA A 237 10.42 5.60 -7.16
C ALA A 237 9.97 4.83 -8.40
N TYR A 238 9.14 3.80 -8.23
CA TYR A 238 8.55 3.05 -9.33
C TYR A 238 7.33 3.73 -9.95
N THR A 239 6.59 4.53 -9.19
CA THR A 239 5.41 5.26 -9.67
C THR A 239 5.42 6.73 -9.24
N PRO A 240 6.34 7.56 -9.80
CA PRO A 240 6.54 8.94 -9.37
C PRO A 240 5.32 9.83 -9.60
N GLN A 241 4.40 9.44 -10.47
CA GLN A 241 3.11 10.11 -10.66
C GLN A 241 2.28 10.21 -9.38
N ALA A 242 2.54 9.37 -8.38
CA ALA A 242 1.91 9.45 -7.07
C ALA A 242 2.08 10.83 -6.39
N LEU A 243 3.13 11.56 -6.76
CA LEU A 243 3.44 12.88 -6.22
C LEU A 243 2.78 14.04 -7.00
N PHE A 244 2.11 13.75 -8.11
CA PHE A 244 1.58 14.75 -9.06
C PHE A 244 0.09 14.46 -9.30
N PRO A 245 -0.78 14.79 -8.31
CA PRO A 245 -2.21 14.53 -8.43
C PRO A 245 -2.81 15.25 -9.65
N VAL A 246 -3.79 14.61 -10.25
CA VAL A 246 -4.60 15.12 -11.36
C VAL A 246 -6.06 15.13 -10.92
N ASP A 247 -6.84 16.11 -11.39
CA ASP A 247 -8.30 16.03 -11.28
C ASP A 247 -8.86 14.98 -12.25
N ILE A 248 -8.75 13.70 -11.83
CA ILE A 248 -9.17 12.53 -12.61
C ILE A 248 -10.65 12.65 -12.98
N CYS A 249 -11.50 13.12 -12.05
CA CYS A 249 -12.93 13.27 -12.30
C CYS A 249 -13.21 14.31 -13.38
N ARG A 250 -12.55 15.48 -13.35
CA ARG A 250 -12.70 16.47 -14.44
C ARG A 250 -12.27 15.95 -15.79
N LYS A 251 -11.22 15.13 -15.84
CA LYS A 251 -10.64 14.65 -17.10
C LYS A 251 -11.38 13.43 -17.68
N PHE A 252 -11.85 12.53 -16.83
CA PHE A 252 -12.31 11.20 -17.26
C PHE A 252 -13.68 10.80 -16.69
N GLY A 253 -14.30 11.64 -15.86
CA GLY A 253 -15.51 11.28 -15.12
C GLY A 253 -15.26 10.07 -14.23
N PHE A 254 -16.20 9.14 -14.19
CA PHE A 254 -16.06 7.87 -13.48
C PHE A 254 -15.39 6.76 -14.32
N ASN A 255 -14.95 7.06 -15.55
CA ASN A 255 -14.21 6.13 -16.41
C ASN A 255 -12.69 6.36 -16.33
N GLN A 256 -12.15 6.29 -15.10
CA GLN A 256 -10.74 6.61 -14.84
C GLN A 256 -9.75 5.56 -15.37
N PRO A 257 -8.54 5.98 -15.81
CA PRO A 257 -7.51 5.05 -16.24
C PRO A 257 -6.92 4.28 -15.04
N ILE A 258 -7.28 3.00 -14.93
CA ILE A 258 -6.87 2.11 -13.83
C ILE A 258 -5.34 1.99 -13.77
N GLY A 259 -4.76 2.18 -12.59
CA GLY A 259 -3.34 1.94 -12.36
C GLY A 259 -2.40 3.02 -12.90
N ARG A 260 -2.92 4.21 -13.27
CA ARG A 260 -2.14 5.24 -13.98
C ARG A 260 -2.00 6.56 -13.24
N LEU A 261 -3.05 7.04 -12.57
CA LEU A 261 -3.08 8.39 -12.01
C LEU A 261 -3.54 8.37 -10.55
N PHE A 262 -3.10 9.35 -9.78
CA PHE A 262 -3.64 9.69 -8.47
C PHE A 262 -4.42 11.00 -8.55
N ASP A 263 -5.45 11.10 -7.71
CA ASP A 263 -6.14 12.35 -7.43
C ASP A 263 -5.63 12.99 -6.12
N GLU A 264 -6.18 14.14 -5.76
CA GLU A 264 -5.83 14.81 -4.50
C GLU A 264 -6.14 13.97 -3.26
N SER A 265 -7.18 13.13 -3.32
CA SER A 265 -7.55 12.24 -2.21
C SER A 265 -6.46 11.19 -1.94
N ASN A 266 -5.86 10.61 -2.98
CA ASN A 266 -4.71 9.72 -2.82
C ASN A 266 -3.44 10.46 -2.36
N HIS A 267 -3.28 11.72 -2.76
CA HIS A 267 -2.07 12.49 -2.49
C HIS A 267 -1.98 13.01 -1.04
N ILE A 268 -3.11 13.24 -0.37
CA ILE A 268 -3.14 13.70 1.04
C ILE A 268 -2.34 12.76 1.97
N PRO A 269 -2.59 11.43 2.02
CA PRO A 269 -1.80 10.52 2.84
C PRO A 269 -0.29 10.57 2.57
N ILE A 270 0.10 10.70 1.30
CA ILE A 270 1.52 10.74 0.89
C ILE A 270 2.18 12.02 1.40
N ARG A 271 1.49 13.16 1.26
CA ARG A 271 1.96 14.44 1.80
C ARG A 271 2.17 14.38 3.30
N GLU A 272 1.20 13.82 4.04
CA GLU A 272 1.29 13.71 5.50
C GLU A 272 2.37 12.71 5.93
N ALA A 273 2.56 11.62 5.19
CA ALA A 273 3.59 10.63 5.47
C ALA A 273 5.01 11.17 5.24
N LEU A 274 5.25 11.89 4.14
CA LEU A 274 6.58 12.43 3.83
C LEU A 274 6.89 13.70 4.64
N GLY A 275 5.86 14.49 4.96
CA GLY A 275 6.04 15.89 5.35
C GLY A 275 6.37 16.78 4.16
N ILE A 276 6.20 18.09 4.34
CA ILE A 276 6.29 19.11 3.28
C ILE A 276 7.67 19.09 2.60
N GLU A 277 8.75 19.15 3.38
CA GLU A 277 10.12 19.26 2.87
C GLU A 277 10.53 18.05 2.03
N ARG A 278 10.27 16.84 2.55
CA ARG A 278 10.62 15.60 1.86
C ARG A 278 9.78 15.44 0.61
N ARG A 279 8.47 15.71 0.67
CA ARG A 279 7.60 15.72 -0.52
C ARG A 279 8.14 16.65 -1.60
N ASP A 280 8.55 17.86 -1.27
CA ASP A 280 9.03 18.84 -2.25
C ASP A 280 10.37 18.42 -2.87
N THR A 281 11.24 17.81 -2.08
CA THR A 281 12.48 17.19 -2.57
C THR A 281 12.17 16.09 -3.59
N TYR A 282 11.22 15.21 -3.27
CA TYR A 282 10.77 14.14 -4.15
C TYR A 282 10.13 14.67 -5.45
N ARG A 283 9.22 15.64 -5.35
CA ARG A 283 8.60 16.27 -6.53
C ARG A 283 9.64 16.90 -7.43
N THR A 284 10.59 17.63 -6.86
CA THR A 284 11.67 18.26 -7.65
C THR A 284 12.53 17.22 -8.35
N HIS A 285 12.87 16.13 -7.66
CA HIS A 285 13.68 15.05 -8.22
C HIS A 285 13.03 14.37 -9.44
N TYR A 286 11.71 14.15 -9.41
CA TYR A 286 11.00 13.43 -10.47
C TYR A 286 10.33 14.33 -11.52
N ALA A 287 10.30 15.65 -11.34
CA ALA A 287 9.60 16.59 -12.23
C ALA A 287 10.00 16.45 -13.71
N ASP A 288 11.29 16.19 -13.96
CA ASP A 288 11.84 16.06 -15.32
C ASP A 288 11.85 14.63 -15.86
N SER A 289 11.25 13.67 -15.13
CA SER A 289 11.12 12.30 -15.61
C SER A 289 10.31 12.26 -16.91
N GLU A 290 10.90 11.71 -17.97
CA GLU A 290 10.28 11.65 -19.29
C GLU A 290 8.95 10.87 -19.27
N SER A 291 8.91 9.75 -18.54
CA SER A 291 7.71 8.91 -18.42
C SER A 291 6.58 9.65 -17.71
N LEU A 292 6.90 10.39 -16.65
CA LEU A 292 5.94 11.21 -15.92
C LEU A 292 5.40 12.34 -16.78
N ARG A 293 6.28 13.09 -17.46
CA ARG A 293 5.86 14.17 -18.35
C ARG A 293 4.91 13.68 -19.44
N LYS A 294 5.25 12.57 -20.12
CA LYS A 294 4.39 11.96 -21.14
C LYS A 294 3.00 11.60 -20.58
N LEU A 295 2.95 11.06 -19.35
CA LEU A 295 1.70 10.72 -18.69
C LEU A 295 0.86 11.97 -18.35
N LEU A 296 1.50 13.01 -17.81
CA LEU A 296 0.81 14.27 -17.49
C LEU A 296 0.34 15.01 -18.75
N ASP A 297 1.15 15.03 -19.81
CA ASP A 297 0.80 15.61 -21.10
C ASP A 297 -0.42 14.89 -21.72
N TRP A 298 -0.41 13.55 -21.69
CA TRP A 298 -1.54 12.73 -22.14
C TRP A 298 -2.81 13.01 -21.31
N SER A 299 -2.69 13.12 -19.98
CA SER A 299 -3.83 13.46 -19.14
C SER A 299 -4.37 14.86 -19.46
N ASN A 300 -3.47 15.83 -19.63
CA ASN A 300 -3.82 17.21 -19.92
C ASN A 300 -4.37 17.43 -21.33
N SER A 301 -4.07 16.55 -22.29
CA SER A 301 -4.65 16.61 -23.64
C SER A 301 -6.14 16.29 -23.66
N HIS A 302 -6.69 15.69 -22.60
CA HIS A 302 -8.13 15.47 -22.48
C HIS A 302 -8.83 16.76 -22.02
N PRO A 303 -9.91 17.18 -22.70
CA PRO A 303 -10.68 18.34 -22.27
C PRO A 303 -11.34 18.07 -20.91
N ASN A 304 -11.52 19.13 -20.13
CA ASN A 304 -12.30 19.03 -18.90
C ASN A 304 -13.76 18.78 -19.28
N LEU A 305 -14.39 17.79 -18.65
CA LEU A 305 -15.82 17.54 -18.77
C LEU A 305 -16.62 18.69 -18.12
N THR A 306 -17.95 18.65 -18.20
CA THR A 306 -18.88 19.44 -17.37
C THR A 306 -19.37 18.64 -16.16
N ASP A 307 -20.08 19.27 -15.21
CA ASP A 307 -20.61 18.60 -14.01
C ASP A 307 -21.63 17.52 -14.41
N ASP A 308 -22.50 17.84 -15.37
CA ASP A 308 -23.48 16.92 -15.94
C ASP A 308 -22.80 15.72 -16.61
N GLN A 309 -21.77 15.96 -17.43
CA GLN A 309 -21.02 14.89 -18.09
C GLN A 309 -20.33 13.94 -17.09
N ILE A 310 -19.82 14.47 -15.98
CA ILE A 310 -19.29 13.62 -14.90
C ILE A 310 -20.41 12.75 -14.33
N MET A 311 -21.54 13.36 -13.98
CA MET A 311 -22.64 12.63 -13.33
C MET A 311 -23.27 11.57 -14.24
N GLU A 312 -23.37 11.85 -15.55
CA GLU A 312 -23.82 10.91 -16.57
C GLU A 312 -22.87 9.72 -16.77
N SER A 313 -21.57 9.90 -16.50
CA SER A 313 -20.58 8.82 -16.62
C SER A 313 -20.66 7.75 -15.51
N TRP A 314 -21.52 7.92 -14.51
CA TRP A 314 -21.68 6.96 -13.41
C TRP A 314 -22.39 5.68 -13.90
N PHE A 315 -21.72 4.54 -13.75
CA PHE A 315 -22.22 3.26 -14.27
C PHE A 315 -22.41 2.17 -13.20
N LEU A 316 -21.97 2.42 -11.96
CA LEU A 316 -22.17 1.48 -10.85
C LEU A 316 -23.60 1.62 -10.28
N GLU A 317 -23.96 0.74 -9.34
CA GLU A 317 -25.27 0.74 -8.72
C GLU A 317 -25.72 2.14 -8.25
N PRO A 318 -27.00 2.49 -8.44
CA PRO A 318 -27.55 3.78 -8.00
C PRO A 318 -27.22 4.06 -6.54
N ILE A 319 -26.82 5.30 -6.27
CA ILE A 319 -26.60 5.80 -4.91
C ILE A 319 -27.66 6.86 -4.63
N ASP A 320 -28.30 6.78 -3.47
CA ASP A 320 -29.15 7.86 -2.98
C ASP A 320 -28.26 9.01 -2.48
N ASP A 321 -27.77 9.81 -3.42
CA ASP A 321 -26.92 10.96 -3.18
C ASP A 321 -27.51 12.26 -3.73
N ALA A 322 -28.78 12.24 -4.14
CA ALA A 322 -29.44 13.40 -4.75
C ALA A 322 -29.57 14.61 -3.81
N HIS A 323 -29.47 14.37 -2.50
CA HIS A 323 -29.51 15.39 -1.45
C HIS A 323 -28.14 16.06 -1.19
N LEU A 324 -27.06 15.52 -1.76
CA LEU A 324 -25.70 16.03 -1.60
C LEU A 324 -25.36 17.03 -2.71
N ASP A 325 -24.43 17.94 -2.44
CA ASP A 325 -23.90 18.83 -3.48
C ASP A 325 -23.01 18.07 -4.49
N PHE A 326 -22.64 18.72 -5.59
CA PHE A 326 -21.84 18.10 -6.65
C PHE A 326 -20.50 17.53 -6.15
N GLU A 327 -19.79 18.26 -5.28
CA GLU A 327 -18.49 17.83 -4.75
C GLU A 327 -18.64 16.62 -3.84
N GLN A 328 -19.66 16.62 -2.97
CA GLN A 328 -20.01 15.52 -2.08
C GLN A 328 -20.39 14.26 -2.85
N ARG A 329 -21.22 14.40 -3.89
CA ARG A 329 -21.59 13.29 -4.78
C ARG A 329 -20.38 12.72 -5.48
N THR A 330 -19.54 13.57 -6.07
CA THR A 330 -18.32 13.16 -6.77
C THR A 330 -17.38 12.42 -5.82
N PHE A 331 -17.11 12.99 -4.63
CA PHE A 331 -16.25 12.37 -3.63
C PHE A 331 -16.76 11.00 -3.17
N HIS A 332 -18.06 10.88 -2.89
CA HIS A 332 -18.67 9.63 -2.47
C HIS A 332 -18.59 8.55 -3.56
N ARG A 333 -18.96 8.92 -4.80
CA ARG A 333 -18.90 8.04 -5.98
C ARG A 333 -17.47 7.61 -6.31
N THR A 334 -16.50 8.52 -6.28
CA THR A 334 -15.07 8.21 -6.51
C THR A 334 -14.53 7.26 -5.46
N THR A 335 -14.89 7.45 -4.18
CA THR A 335 -14.48 6.53 -3.11
C THR A 335 -15.07 5.13 -3.32
N LYS A 336 -16.36 5.04 -3.71
CA LYS A 336 -17.01 3.75 -4.05
C LYS A 336 -16.35 3.10 -5.28
N LEU A 337 -16.02 3.88 -6.30
CA LEU A 337 -15.34 3.41 -7.50
C LEU A 337 -13.94 2.87 -7.18
N LYS A 338 -13.15 3.58 -6.37
CA LYS A 338 -11.83 3.11 -5.90
C LYS A 338 -11.95 1.78 -5.16
N ALA A 339 -12.89 1.67 -4.22
CA ALA A 339 -13.15 0.41 -3.51
C ALA A 339 -13.50 -0.74 -4.46
N TRP A 340 -14.36 -0.47 -5.46
CA TRP A 340 -14.71 -1.45 -6.49
C TRP A 340 -13.51 -1.87 -7.35
N LEU A 341 -12.69 -0.92 -7.81
CA LEU A 341 -11.48 -1.19 -8.60
C LEU A 341 -10.45 -2.01 -7.81
N ARG A 342 -10.23 -1.67 -6.52
CA ARG A 342 -9.36 -2.44 -5.63
C ARG A 342 -9.88 -3.87 -5.46
N ALA A 343 -11.19 -4.04 -5.24
CA ALA A 343 -11.82 -5.35 -5.16
C ALA A 343 -11.68 -6.16 -6.46
N LEU A 344 -11.82 -5.52 -7.62
CA LEU A 344 -11.55 -6.16 -8.92
C LEU A 344 -10.09 -6.60 -9.05
N MET A 345 -9.13 -5.73 -8.75
CA MET A 345 -7.69 -6.05 -8.79
C MET A 345 -7.38 -7.27 -7.91
N VAL A 346 -7.92 -7.31 -6.70
CA VAL A 346 -7.79 -8.46 -5.78
C VAL A 346 -8.41 -9.71 -6.42
N GLY A 347 -9.62 -9.59 -6.94
CA GLY A 347 -10.31 -10.66 -7.67
C GLY A 347 -9.45 -11.25 -8.79
N PHE A 348 -8.89 -10.40 -9.67
CA PHE A 348 -8.02 -10.84 -10.76
C PHE A 348 -6.75 -11.51 -10.25
N THR A 349 -6.10 -10.92 -9.25
CA THR A 349 -4.83 -11.43 -8.70
C THR A 349 -4.98 -12.83 -8.11
N TYR A 350 -6.07 -13.09 -7.38
CA TYR A 350 -6.32 -14.39 -6.74
C TYR A 350 -7.22 -15.33 -7.57
N SER A 351 -7.76 -14.89 -8.71
CA SER A 351 -8.59 -15.74 -9.55
C SER A 351 -7.80 -16.92 -10.12
N ASN A 352 -8.41 -18.10 -10.15
CA ASN A 352 -7.89 -19.26 -10.89
C ASN A 352 -8.47 -19.33 -12.32
N THR A 353 -9.23 -18.32 -12.73
CA THR A 353 -9.92 -18.31 -14.02
C THR A 353 -8.92 -18.11 -15.15
N ASP A 354 -8.84 -19.11 -16.01
CA ASP A 354 -8.04 -19.06 -17.23
C ASP A 354 -8.77 -18.16 -18.26
N LEU A 355 -8.05 -17.22 -18.88
CA LEU A 355 -8.64 -16.21 -19.78
C LEU A 355 -9.24 -16.81 -21.07
N LYS A 356 -8.98 -18.09 -21.37
CA LYS A 356 -9.58 -18.83 -22.49
C LYS A 356 -11.12 -18.82 -22.48
N LEU A 357 -11.75 -18.51 -21.35
CA LEU A 357 -13.21 -18.34 -21.25
C LEU A 357 -13.73 -16.96 -21.69
N PHE A 358 -12.88 -15.93 -21.75
CA PHE A 358 -13.25 -14.56 -22.13
C PHE A 358 -12.90 -14.24 -23.59
N TRP A 359 -11.92 -14.96 -24.16
CA TRP A 359 -11.58 -14.93 -25.57
C TRP A 359 -12.12 -16.19 -26.25
N ASN A 360 -13.37 -16.16 -26.70
CA ASN A 360 -13.81 -17.08 -27.74
C ASN A 360 -13.13 -16.63 -29.04
N GLU A 361 -12.23 -17.46 -29.58
CA GLU A 361 -11.60 -17.23 -30.88
C GLU A 361 -12.59 -17.36 -32.07
N ASP A 362 -13.88 -17.60 -31.80
CA ASP A 362 -14.96 -17.73 -32.79
C ASP A 362 -15.89 -16.49 -32.89
N GLN A 363 -15.40 -15.28 -32.58
CA GLN A 363 -16.11 -14.02 -32.91
C GLN A 363 -15.25 -13.01 -33.65
#